data_AF-A0A2K4W272-F1
#
_entry.id   AF-A0A2K4W272-F1
#
_cell.length_a   1.000
_cell.length_b   1.000
_cell.length_c   1.000
_cell.angle_alpha   90.00
_cell.angle_beta   90.00
_cell.angle_gamma   90.00
#
_symmetry.space_group_name_H-M   'P 1'
#
loop_
_entity.id
_entity.type
_entity.pdbx_description
1 polymer ?
#
loop_
_entity_poly.entity_id
_entity_poly.type
_entity_poly.pdbx_seq_one_letter_code
_entity_poly.pdbx_strand_id
1 'polypeptide(L)' 'MKRLDAGHYELTIPYRSDDELDKSVHDLLTEISQEADMRNCFVEMGAWEEDTEKRW' A
#
# COMPACT_ATOMS: atom_id res chain seq x y z
N MET A 1 11.43 -1.22 2.40
CA MET A 1 10.64 -2.06 1.48
C MET A 1 11.41 -3.33 1.20
N LYS A 2 10.79 -4.48 1.46
CA LYS A 2 11.33 -5.79 1.15
C LYS A 2 10.34 -6.50 0.24
N ARG A 3 10.80 -7.00 -0.91
CA ARG A 3 9.98 -7.82 -1.78
C ARG A 3 9.88 -9.22 -1.19
N LEU A 4 8.66 -9.72 -1.08
CA LEU A 4 8.36 -11.09 -0.68
C LEU A 4 8.05 -11.91 -1.96
N ASP A 5 7.45 -13.08 -1.79
CA ASP A 5 7.03 -13.93 -2.91
C ASP A 5 5.73 -13.44 -3.57
N ALA A 6 5.51 -13.89 -4.81
CA ALA A 6 4.24 -13.79 -5.54
C ALA A 6 3.58 -12.38 -5.63
N GLY A 7 4.38 -11.30 -5.64
CA GLY A 7 3.86 -9.93 -5.76
C GLY A 7 3.50 -9.27 -4.42
N HIS A 8 3.85 -9.90 -3.29
CA HIS A 8 3.74 -9.30 -1.98
C HIS A 8 4.97 -8.47 -1.63
N TYR A 9 4.76 -7.40 -0.88
CA TYR A 9 5.80 -6.49 -0.43
C TYR A 9 5.56 -6.10 1.02
N GLU A 10 6.64 -6.07 1.79
CA GLU A 10 6.66 -5.58 3.16
C GLU A 10 7.18 -4.14 3.17
N LEU A 11 6.41 -3.25 3.79
CA LEU A 11 6.68 -1.82 3.88
C LEU A 11 6.70 -1.39 5.34
N THR A 12 7.61 -0.49 5.68
CA THR A 12 7.65 0.16 7.00
C THR A 12 7.36 1.63 6.78
N ILE A 13 6.21 2.08 7.28
CA ILE A 13 5.75 3.47 7.16
C ILE A 13 5.86 4.09 8.56
N PRO A 14 6.70 5.12 8.77
CA PRO A 14 6.70 5.85 10.02
C PRO A 14 5.48 6.78 10.07
N TYR A 15 4.69 6.70 11.14
CA TYR A 15 3.51 7.55 11.35
C TYR A 15 3.43 8.01 12.81
N ARG A 16 2.78 9.15 13.06
CA ARG A 16 2.58 9.70 14.41
C ARG A 16 1.14 9.59 14.90
N SER A 17 0.21 9.37 13.99
CA SER A 17 -1.21 9.16 14.27
C SER A 17 -1.81 8.18 13.26
N ASP A 18 -2.92 7.55 13.64
CA ASP A 18 -3.64 6.66 12.73
C ASP A 18 -4.11 7.38 11.46
N ASP A 19 -4.57 8.63 11.56
CA ASP A 19 -4.98 9.45 10.40
C ASP A 19 -3.83 9.67 9.40
N GLU A 20 -2.60 9.91 9.90
CA GLU A 20 -1.42 10.01 9.04
C GLU A 20 -1.10 8.67 8.36
N LEU A 21 -1.26 7.55 9.07
CA LEU A 21 -1.06 6.22 8.50
C LEU A 21 -2.08 5.92 7.41
N ASP A 22 -3.37 6.08 7.71
CA ASP A 22 -4.48 5.89 6.77
C ASP A 22 -4.27 6.69 5.49
N LYS A 23 -3.96 7.99 5.63
CA LYS A 23 -3.66 8.85 4.50
C LYS A 23 -2.44 8.36 3.72
N SER A 24 -1.35 8.00 4.40
CA SER A 24 -0.12 7.54 3.74
C SER A 24 -0.34 6.25 2.94
N VAL A 25 -1.12 5.31 3.48
CA VAL A 25 -1.46 4.08 2.77
C VAL A 25 -2.38 4.36 1.58
N HIS A 26 -3.38 5.23 1.75
CA HIS A 26 -4.29 5.61 0.67
C HIS A 26 -3.58 6.32 -0.49
N ASP A 27 -2.69 7.27 -0.16
CA ASP A 27 -1.88 7.99 -1.14
C ASP A 27 -1.00 7.00 -1.91
N LEU A 28 -0.32 6.07 -1.22
CA LEU A 28 0.51 5.05 -1.84
C LEU A 28 -0.27 4.14 -2.81
N LEU A 29 -1.43 3.62 -2.39
CA LEU A 29 -2.28 2.79 -3.24
C LEU A 29 -2.79 3.60 -4.45
N THR A 30 -3.11 4.88 -4.26
CA THR A 30 -3.51 5.76 -5.36
C THR A 30 -2.37 5.94 -6.37
N GLU A 31 -1.14 6.18 -5.90
CA GLU A 31 0.04 6.32 -6.75
C GLU A 31 0.30 5.05 -7.58
N ILE A 32 0.20 3.86 -6.97
CA ILE A 32 0.37 2.59 -7.69
C ILE A 32 -0.70 2.42 -8.77
N SER A 33 -1.95 2.78 -8.47
CA SER A 33 -3.06 2.72 -9.43
C SER A 33 -2.82 3.64 -10.62
N GLN A 34 -2.41 4.88 -10.35
CA GLN A 34 -2.11 5.88 -11.37
C GLN A 34 -0.93 5.44 -12.26
N GLU A 35 0.12 4.89 -11.67
CA GLU A 35 1.27 4.39 -12.43
C GLU A 35 0.89 3.21 -13.33
N ALA A 36 0.01 2.32 -12.87
CA ALA A 36 -0.53 1.24 -13.69
C ALA A 36 -1.38 1.79 -14.84
N ASP A 37 -2.29 2.72 -14.57
CA ASP A 37 -3.15 3.35 -15.57
C ASP A 37 -2.36 4.08 -16.66
N MET A 38 -1.36 4.89 -16.28
CA MET A 38 -0.46 5.57 -17.22
C MET A 38 0.28 4.60 -18.16
N ARG A 39 0.52 3.37 -17.70
CA ARG A 39 1.16 2.30 -18.49
C ARG A 39 0.15 1.41 -19.21
N ASN A 40 -1.13 1.79 -19.24
CA ASN A 40 -2.23 0.98 -19.77
C ASN A 40 -2.26 -0.44 -19.16
N CYS A 41 -1.94 -0.52 -17.87
CA CYS A 41 -1.90 -1.76 -17.09
C CYS A 41 -3.02 -1.74 -16.04
N PHE A 42 -3.39 -2.94 -15.57
CA PHE A 42 -4.33 -3.12 -14.48
C PHE A 42 -3.60 -3.64 -13.23
N VAL A 43 -3.97 -3.13 -12.06
CA VAL A 43 -3.45 -3.59 -10.77
C VAL A 43 -4.62 -3.86 -9.82
N GLU A 44 -4.56 -5.00 -9.16
CA GLU A 44 -5.38 -5.33 -8.00
C GLU A 44 -4.45 -5.42 -6.81
N MET A 45 -4.74 -4.66 -5.76
CA MET A 45 -3.87 -4.55 -4.59
C MET A 45 -4.69 -4.30 -3.34
N GLY A 46 -4.11 -4.67 -2.21
CA GLY A 46 -4.60 -4.34 -0.89
C GLY A 46 -3.43 -4.27 0.08
N ALA A 47 -3.61 -3.50 1.15
CA ALA A 47 -2.65 -3.38 2.23
C ALA A 47 -3.28 -3.85 3.54
N TRP A 48 -2.46 -4.43 4.39
CA TRP A 48 -2.85 -4.81 5.74
C TRP A 48 -1.66 -4.63 6.67
N GLU A 49 -1.95 -4.33 7.92
CA GLU A 49 -0.96 -4.32 8.97
C GLU A 49 -0.92 -5.70 9.63
N GLU A 50 0.27 -6.26 9.82
CA GLU A 50 0.41 -7.53 10.55
C GLU A 50 0.03 -7.34 12.02
N ASP A 51 -0.58 -8.37 12.61
CA ASP A 51 -1.05 -8.37 14.00
C ASP A 51 -2.16 -7.37 14.36
N THR A 52 -2.78 -6.70 13.37
CA THR A 52 -3.98 -5.87 13.60
C THR A 52 -5.10 -6.17 12.60
N GLU A 53 -6.29 -5.61 12.85
CA GLU A 53 -7.46 -5.75 11.98
C GLU A 53 -7.49 -4.68 10.86
N LYS A 54 -6.47 -3.83 10.76
CA LYS A 54 -6.45 -2.72 9.80
C LYS A 54 -6.14 -3.21 8.40
N ARG A 55 -7.00 -2.82 7.45
CA ARG A 55 -6.91 -3.21 6.04
C ARG A 55 -7.35 -2.05 5.16
N TRP A 56 -6.67 -1.90 4.03
CA TRP A 56 -6.91 -0.89 3.01
C TRP A 56 -6.96 -1.54 1.63
#